data_AF-A0A7S2SNA9-F1
#
_entry.id   AF-A0A7S2SNA9-F1
#
_cell.length_a   1.000
_cell.length_b   1.000
_cell.length_c   1.000
_cell.angle_alpha   90.00
_cell.angle_beta   90.00
_cell.angle_gamma   90.00
#
_symmetry.space_group_name_H-M   'P 1'
#
loop_
_entity.id
_entity.type
_entity.pdbx_description
1 polymer ?
#
loop_
_entity_poly.entity_id
_entity_poly.type
_entity_poly.pdbx_seq_one_letter_code
_entity_poly.pdbx_strand_id
1 'polypeptide(L)'
;AGVLDQVLKRTRGLRSAVLAPGVGNKRRVMALVTKTLQHAALLEAAVARVPGAPDKLSAAVPRRSMRLLMTFDLLLGRGSVRGGGKAVRAIKELKPSIEAAMQGDAAWEAARIAVATASEA
;
A
#
# COMPACT_ATOMS: atom_id res chain seq x y z
N ALA A 1 8.30 -0.43 17.10
CA ALA A 1 7.70 0.41 16.04
C ALA A 1 7.96 -0.24 14.68
N GLY A 2 6.94 -0.40 13.84
CA GLY A 2 7.10 -1.06 12.53
C GLY A 2 7.97 -0.24 11.57
N VAL A 3 8.47 -0.86 10.50
CA VAL A 3 9.29 -0.19 9.45
C VAL A 3 8.60 1.07 8.93
N LEU A 4 7.27 1.02 8.81
CA LEU A 4 6.48 2.15 8.34
C LEU A 4 6.34 3.27 9.35
N ASP A 5 6.25 2.97 10.65
CA ASP A 5 6.25 4.02 11.67
C ASP A 5 7.60 4.77 11.67
N GLN A 6 8.72 4.08 11.41
CA GLN A 6 10.04 4.72 11.33
C GLN A 6 10.18 5.62 10.09
N VAL A 7 9.62 5.19 8.95
CA VAL A 7 9.62 5.98 7.70
C VAL A 7 8.65 7.17 7.79
N LEU A 8 7.48 6.97 8.41
CA LEU A 8 6.49 8.04 8.64
C LEU A 8 7.01 9.08 9.65
N LYS A 9 7.75 8.65 10.68
CA LYS A 9 8.39 9.54 11.68
C LYS A 9 9.67 10.23 11.18
N ARG A 10 9.98 10.17 9.87
CA ARG A 10 11.08 10.90 9.20
C ARG A 10 12.50 10.60 9.68
N THR A 11 12.77 9.56 10.48
CA THR A 11 14.14 9.29 10.94
C THR A 11 15.04 8.69 9.85
N ARG A 12 14.48 7.99 8.84
CA ARG A 12 15.23 7.41 7.70
C ARG A 12 14.37 7.29 6.42
N GLY A 13 15.02 7.26 5.26
CA GLY A 13 14.37 6.87 3.99
C GLY A 13 14.00 5.38 3.97
N LEU A 14 13.00 4.98 3.16
CA LEU A 14 12.48 3.60 3.12
C LEU A 14 13.61 2.57 2.97
N ARG A 15 14.52 2.76 2.01
CA ARG A 15 15.70 1.89 1.78
C ARG A 15 16.56 1.75 3.05
N SER A 16 16.88 2.86 3.71
CA SER A 16 17.71 2.88 4.93
C SER A 16 16.98 2.32 6.16
N ALA A 17 15.65 2.36 6.16
CA ALA A 17 14.82 1.71 7.18
C ALA A 17 14.77 0.19 6.96
N VAL A 18 14.57 -0.28 5.73
CA VAL A 18 14.53 -1.72 5.39
C VAL A 18 15.88 -2.41 5.63
N LEU A 19 16.99 -1.71 5.38
CA LEU A 19 18.34 -2.26 5.56
C LEU A 19 18.86 -2.18 7.01
N ALA A 20 18.08 -1.61 7.94
CA ALA A 20 18.49 -1.50 9.34
C ALA A 20 18.67 -2.90 9.98
N PRO A 21 19.64 -3.07 10.93
CA PRO A 21 19.96 -4.37 11.53
C PRO A 21 18.82 -5.09 12.27
N GLY A 22 17.68 -4.45 12.53
CA GLY A 22 16.53 -5.04 13.23
C GLY A 22 15.31 -5.35 12.35
N VAL A 23 15.40 -5.18 11.02
CA VAL A 23 14.27 -5.46 10.12
C VAL A 23 14.33 -6.89 9.59
N GLY A 24 13.46 -7.74 10.12
CA GLY A 24 13.22 -9.08 9.59
C GLY A 24 12.45 -9.07 8.27
N ASN A 25 12.53 -10.17 7.50
CA ASN A 25 11.81 -10.37 6.24
C ASN A 25 12.09 -9.31 5.15
N LYS A 26 13.36 -8.88 4.99
CA LYS A 26 13.78 -7.90 3.98
C LYS A 26 13.30 -8.23 2.56
N ARG A 27 13.34 -9.51 2.17
CA ARG A 27 12.83 -10.01 0.88
C ARG A 27 11.35 -9.65 0.67
N ARG A 28 10.53 -9.79 1.72
CA ARG A 28 9.10 -9.45 1.70
C ARG A 28 8.89 -7.95 1.55
N VAL A 29 9.67 -7.13 2.27
CA VAL A 29 9.56 -5.67 2.16
C VAL A 29 9.96 -5.19 0.77
N MET A 30 11.04 -5.74 0.20
CA MET A 30 11.43 -5.45 -1.17
C MET A 30 10.38 -5.88 -2.19
N ALA A 31 9.82 -7.10 -2.05
CA ALA A 31 8.74 -7.58 -2.90
C ALA A 31 7.51 -6.65 -2.84
N LEU A 32 7.14 -6.20 -1.63
CA LEU A 32 6.05 -5.25 -1.43
C LEU A 32 6.30 -3.93 -2.18
N VAL A 33 7.51 -3.37 -2.08
CA VAL A 33 7.89 -2.15 -2.79
C VAL A 33 7.83 -2.34 -4.30
N THR A 34 8.43 -3.41 -4.81
CA THR A 34 8.46 -3.70 -6.25
C THR A 34 7.05 -3.86 -6.81
N LYS A 35 6.20 -4.65 -6.13
CA LYS A 35 4.81 -4.85 -6.56
C LYS A 35 3.99 -3.56 -6.48
N THR A 36 4.18 -2.76 -5.43
CA THR A 36 3.56 -1.43 -5.34
C THR A 36 3.90 -0.57 -6.55
N LEU A 37 5.18 -0.54 -6.98
CA LEU A 37 5.60 0.24 -8.13
C LEU A 37 5.05 -0.31 -9.46
N GLN A 38 4.98 -1.63 -9.61
CA GLN A 38 4.38 -2.28 -10.79
C GLN A 38 2.89 -1.90 -10.97
N HIS A 39 2.17 -1.74 -9.86
CA HIS A 39 0.74 -1.42 -9.87
C HIS A 39 0.43 0.06 -9.54
N ALA A 40 1.44 0.94 -9.51
CA ALA A 40 1.28 2.31 -9.02
C ALA A 40 0.19 3.09 -9.78
N ALA A 41 0.23 3.08 -11.11
CA ALA A 41 -0.76 3.78 -11.93
C ALA A 41 -2.20 3.26 -11.71
N LEU A 42 -2.35 1.94 -11.59
CA LEU A 42 -3.63 1.29 -11.31
C LEU A 42 -4.17 1.70 -9.93
N LEU A 43 -3.32 1.74 -8.90
CA LEU A 43 -3.70 2.16 -7.56
C LEU A 43 -4.11 3.63 -7.51
N GLU A 44 -3.45 4.50 -8.27
CA GLU A 44 -3.82 5.91 -8.35
C GLU A 44 -5.15 6.11 -9.06
N ALA A 45 -5.37 5.41 -10.17
CA ALA A 45 -6.65 5.40 -10.86
C ALA A 45 -7.77 4.92 -9.93
N ALA A 46 -7.53 3.84 -9.18
CA ALA A 46 -8.50 3.28 -8.24
C ALA A 46 -8.88 4.27 -7.13
N VAL A 47 -7.90 4.95 -6.55
CA VAL A 47 -8.14 5.99 -5.54
C VAL A 47 -8.86 7.20 -6.14
N ALA A 48 -8.48 7.62 -7.35
CA ALA A 48 -9.08 8.79 -8.00
C ALA A 48 -10.55 8.58 -8.38
N ARG A 49 -10.98 7.33 -8.61
CA ARG A 49 -12.40 7.00 -8.89
C ARG A 49 -13.32 7.18 -7.69
N VAL A 50 -12.79 7.26 -6.47
CA VAL A 50 -13.59 7.46 -5.26
C VAL A 50 -13.59 8.94 -4.85
N PRO A 51 -14.75 9.62 -4.84
CA PRO A 51 -14.83 11.03 -4.46
C PRO A 51 -14.24 11.28 -3.07
N GLY A 52 -13.36 12.28 -2.95
CA GLY A 52 -12.71 12.68 -1.70
C GLY A 52 -11.64 11.71 -1.16
N ALA A 53 -11.43 10.55 -1.79
CA ALA A 53 -10.39 9.61 -1.36
C ALA A 53 -8.95 10.16 -1.52
N PRO A 54 -8.58 10.86 -2.62
CA PRO A 54 -7.25 11.45 -2.75
C PRO A 54 -6.88 12.39 -1.61
N ASP A 55 -7.82 13.26 -1.21
CA ASP A 55 -7.60 14.25 -0.16
C ASP A 55 -7.55 13.60 1.22
N LYS A 56 -8.51 12.71 1.52
CA LYS A 56 -8.54 11.96 2.80
C LYS A 56 -7.26 11.16 3.01
N LEU A 57 -6.76 10.51 1.95
CA LEU A 57 -5.50 9.76 2.02
C LEU A 57 -4.28 10.66 2.08
N SER A 58 -4.29 11.84 1.43
CA SER A 58 -3.18 12.79 1.50
C SER A 58 -3.06 13.44 2.87
N ALA A 59 -4.18 13.74 3.52
CA ALA A 59 -4.21 14.22 4.90
C ALA A 59 -3.67 13.18 5.90
N ALA A 60 -4.01 11.91 5.69
CA ALA A 60 -3.55 10.82 6.57
C ALA A 60 -2.10 10.38 6.30
N VAL A 61 -1.67 10.40 5.04
CA VAL A 61 -0.33 10.02 4.57
C VAL A 61 0.18 11.06 3.56
N PRO A 62 0.98 12.05 4.01
CA PRO A 62 1.44 13.14 3.15
C PRO A 62 2.35 12.67 2.00
N ARG A 63 3.12 11.59 2.22
CA ARG A 63 4.05 11.08 1.21
C ARG A 63 3.36 10.13 0.24
N ARG A 64 3.35 10.51 -1.05
CA ARG A 64 2.78 9.70 -2.16
C ARG A 64 3.26 8.25 -2.16
N SER A 65 4.58 8.03 -2.08
CA SER A 65 5.15 6.67 -2.10
C SER A 65 4.66 5.80 -0.94
N MET A 66 4.47 6.40 0.23
CA MET A 66 3.92 5.70 1.39
C MET A 66 2.43 5.40 1.22
N ARG A 67 1.67 6.36 0.69
CA ARG A 67 0.26 6.15 0.38
C ARG A 67 0.08 4.97 -0.57
N LEU A 68 0.81 4.95 -1.68
CA LEU A 68 0.77 3.84 -2.64
C LEU A 68 1.12 2.49 -2.00
N LEU A 69 2.17 2.44 -1.19
CA LEU A 69 2.61 1.21 -0.54
C LEU A 69 1.56 0.66 0.44
N MET A 70 0.95 1.54 1.24
CA MET A 70 -0.10 1.15 2.18
C MET A 70 -1.39 0.76 1.46
N THR A 71 -1.76 1.50 0.41
CA THR A 71 -2.92 1.17 -0.43
C THR A 71 -2.73 -0.18 -1.11
N PHE A 72 -1.55 -0.45 -1.67
CA PHE A 72 -1.23 -1.75 -2.27
C PHE A 72 -1.35 -2.87 -1.23
N ASP A 73 -0.68 -2.76 -0.08
CA ASP A 73 -0.68 -3.85 0.92
C ASP A 73 -2.09 -4.17 1.45
N LEU A 74 -2.95 -3.16 1.58
CA LEU A 74 -4.30 -3.31 2.13
C LEU A 74 -5.36 -3.73 1.09
N LEU A 75 -5.19 -3.36 -0.18
CA LEU A 75 -6.14 -3.70 -1.25
C LEU A 75 -5.75 -4.99 -1.99
N LEU A 76 -4.48 -5.13 -2.36
CA LEU A 76 -4.00 -6.23 -3.20
C LEU A 76 -3.06 -7.18 -2.45
N GLY A 77 -2.31 -6.66 -1.48
CA GLY A 77 -1.40 -7.43 -0.65
C GLY A 77 -2.08 -8.23 0.45
N ARG A 78 -1.28 -8.69 1.41
CA ARG A 78 -1.74 -9.53 2.52
C ARG A 78 -2.16 -8.75 3.78
N GLY A 79 -2.27 -7.42 3.72
CA GLY A 79 -2.51 -6.59 4.90
C GLY A 79 -1.41 -6.75 5.97
N SER A 80 -0.18 -6.97 5.52
CA SER A 80 0.96 -7.32 6.37
C SER A 80 1.66 -6.13 7.00
N VAL A 81 1.32 -4.92 6.56
CA VAL A 81 1.74 -3.66 7.12
C VAL A 81 1.22 -3.54 8.57
N ARG A 82 2.17 -3.59 9.52
CA ARG A 82 1.96 -3.24 10.92
C ARG A 82 2.42 -1.80 11.18
N GLY A 83 1.64 -1.05 11.95
CA GLY A 83 1.85 0.39 12.18
C GLY A 83 0.94 1.26 11.31
N GLY A 84 1.07 2.58 11.40
CA GLY A 84 0.32 3.50 10.53
C GLY A 84 -1.10 3.89 10.97
N GLY A 85 -1.50 3.66 12.23
CA GLY A 85 -2.72 4.15 12.91
C GLY A 85 -3.81 4.80 12.03
N LYS A 86 -3.85 6.14 12.00
CA LYS A 86 -4.85 6.92 11.25
C LYS A 86 -4.87 6.62 9.74
N ALA A 87 -3.71 6.35 9.15
CA ALA A 87 -3.57 6.04 7.73
C ALA A 87 -4.15 4.68 7.34
N VAL A 88 -3.89 3.64 8.14
CA VAL A 88 -4.48 2.31 7.92
C VAL A 88 -6.00 2.37 8.07
N ARG A 89 -6.51 3.10 9.07
CA ARG A 89 -7.95 3.31 9.24
C ARG A 89 -8.56 4.01 8.02
N ALA A 90 -7.96 5.11 7.57
CA ALA A 90 -8.44 5.84 6.39
C ALA A 90 -8.50 4.97 5.14
N ILE A 91 -7.49 4.13 4.89
CA ILE A 91 -7.49 3.21 3.73
C ILE A 91 -8.53 2.09 3.92
N LYS A 92 -8.65 1.52 5.12
CA LYS A 92 -9.65 0.47 5.39
C LYS A 92 -11.09 0.96 5.27
N GLU A 93 -11.36 2.20 5.68
CA GLU A 93 -12.67 2.84 5.51
C GLU A 93 -13.02 3.04 4.04
N LEU A 94 -12.03 3.40 3.21
CA LEU A 94 -12.23 3.64 1.78
C LEU A 94 -12.18 2.35 0.94
N LYS A 95 -11.63 1.26 1.50
CA LYS A 95 -11.40 0.00 0.78
C LYS A 95 -12.65 -0.53 0.06
N PRO A 96 -13.84 -0.66 0.70
CA PRO A 96 -15.03 -1.16 0.03
C PRO A 96 -15.44 -0.28 -1.15
N SER A 97 -15.33 1.04 -1.02
CA SER A 97 -15.66 1.99 -2.09
C SER A 97 -14.67 1.91 -3.25
N ILE A 98 -13.38 1.71 -2.96
CA ILE A 98 -12.36 1.52 -4.00
C ILE A 98 -12.59 0.19 -4.72
N GLU A 99 -12.84 -0.89 -3.99
CA GLU A 99 -13.13 -2.21 -4.58
C GLU A 99 -14.39 -2.17 -5.45
N ALA A 100 -15.45 -1.52 -5.00
CA ALA A 100 -16.67 -1.32 -5.79
C ALA A 100 -16.41 -0.48 -7.05
N ALA A 101 -15.64 0.60 -6.95
CA ALA A 101 -15.29 1.46 -8.08
C ALA A 101 -14.35 0.80 -9.11
N MET A 102 -13.71 -0.31 -8.74
CA MET A 102 -12.85 -1.10 -9.60
C MET A 102 -13.51 -2.39 -10.09
N GLN A 103 -14.74 -2.66 -9.68
CA GLN A 103 -15.44 -3.87 -10.09
C GLN A 103 -15.65 -3.87 -11.62
N GLY A 104 -15.23 -4.96 -12.27
CA GLY A 104 -15.26 -5.08 -13.74
C GLY A 104 -14.06 -4.47 -14.47
N ASP A 105 -13.10 -3.87 -13.77
CA ASP A 105 -11.83 -3.43 -14.37
C ASP A 105 -10.89 -4.63 -14.56
N ALA A 106 -10.66 -5.01 -15.82
CA ALA A 106 -9.84 -6.17 -16.17
C ALA A 106 -8.41 -6.08 -15.63
N ALA A 107 -7.82 -4.87 -15.58
CA ALA A 107 -6.47 -4.68 -15.05
C ALA A 107 -6.45 -4.84 -13.52
N TRP A 108 -7.52 -4.44 -12.83
CA TRP A 108 -7.69 -4.66 -11.40
C TRP A 108 -7.80 -6.14 -11.05
N GLU A 109 -8.67 -6.87 -11.74
CA GLU A 109 -8.86 -8.31 -11.48
C GLU A 109 -7.60 -9.12 -11.82
N ALA A 110 -6.93 -8.79 -12.93
CA ALA A 110 -5.65 -9.41 -13.27
C ALA A 110 -4.58 -9.16 -12.18
N ALA A 111 -4.51 -7.95 -11.63
CA ALA A 111 -3.59 -7.63 -10.55
C ALA A 111 -3.92 -8.41 -9.26
N ARG A 112 -5.19 -8.55 -8.91
CA ARG A 112 -5.62 -9.35 -7.74
C ARG A 112 -5.21 -10.81 -7.86
N ILE A 113 -5.48 -11.43 -9.02
CA ILE A 113 -5.11 -12.82 -9.29
C ILE A 113 -3.58 -13.00 -9.26
N ALA A 114 -2.84 -12.10 -9.92
CA ALA A 114 -1.38 -12.18 -9.98
C ALA A 114 -0.73 -12.04 -8.61
N VAL A 115 -1.27 -11.22 -7.71
CA VAL A 115 -0.74 -11.06 -6.35
C VAL A 115 -1.12 -12.23 -5.45
N ALA A 116 -2.33 -12.78 -5.59
CA ALA A 116 -2.77 -13.96 -4.83
C ALA A 116 -1.88 -15.18 -5.15
N THR A 117 -1.69 -15.47 -6.43
CA THR A 117 -0.87 -16.61 -6.92
C THR A 117 0.61 -16.47 -6.56
N ALA A 118 1.19 -15.27 -6.70
CA ALA A 118 2.59 -15.02 -6.32
C ALA A 118 2.86 -15.12 -4.81
N SER A 119 1.81 -15.21 -3.99
CA SER A 119 1.94 -15.30 -2.54
C SER A 119 1.93 -16.75 -2.03
N GLU A 120 1.52 -17.71 -2.85
CA GLU A 120 1.47 -19.16 -2.55
C GLU A 120 2.73 -19.93 -2.99
N ALA A 121 3.59 -19.30 -3.80
CA ALA A 121 4.89 -19.79 -4.24
C ALA A 121 6.06 -19.28 -3.36
#